data_AF-A0A957X4J7-F1
#
_entry.id   AF-A0A957X4J7-F1
#
_cell.length_a   1.000
_cell.length_b   1.000
_cell.length_c   1.000
_cell.angle_alpha   90.00
_cell.angle_beta   90.00
_cell.angle_gamma   90.00
#
_symmetry.space_group_name_H-M   'P 1'
#
loop_
_entity.id
_entity.type
_entity.pdbx_description
1 polymer ?
#
loop_
_entity_poly.entity_id
_entity_poly.type
_entity_poly.pdbx_seq_one_letter_code
_entity_poly.pdbx_strand_id
1 'polypeptide(L)'
;MITSLYETDFHAWTQHQAELLRQEEFAELDLHHLIEEIESLGKSQQNEVKSRLRVLIMHLLKWQIQPLRRSASWRYTINVQRLDLQDLLDENPSLRARLAEFVEYAYPRAIRDAVKQTGLAATAFPASLPYTAEQILDENFWPEPEED
;
A
#
# COMPACT_ATOMS: atom_id res chain seq x y z
N MET A 1 -21.44 11.87 30.52
CA MET A 1 -21.53 11.39 29.13
C MET A 1 -21.72 9.90 29.19
N ILE A 2 -22.73 9.35 28.52
CA ILE A 2 -22.83 7.89 28.35
C ILE A 2 -21.83 7.58 27.25
N THR A 3 -20.69 6.99 27.60
CA THR A 3 -19.75 6.43 26.62
C THR A 3 -20.42 5.25 25.94
N SER A 4 -20.42 5.23 24.61
CA SER A 4 -21.07 4.18 23.83
C SER A 4 -20.26 2.88 23.89
N LEU A 5 -20.90 1.72 23.65
CA LEU A 5 -20.18 0.45 23.58
C LEU A 5 -19.06 0.48 22.51
N TYR A 6 -19.29 1.24 21.43
CA TYR A 6 -18.28 1.52 20.40
C TYR A 6 -16.99 2.13 20.98
N GLU A 7 -17.11 3.10 21.88
CA GLU A 7 -15.96 3.77 22.50
C GLU A 7 -15.27 2.94 23.59
N THR A 8 -16.04 2.14 24.34
CA THR A 8 -15.53 1.44 25.54
C THR A 8 -15.08 0.01 25.27
N ASP A 9 -15.71 -0.67 24.31
CA ASP A 9 -15.40 -2.04 23.93
C ASP A 9 -15.78 -2.27 22.46
N PHE A 10 -14.91 -1.76 21.58
CA PHE A 10 -15.08 -1.86 20.13
C PHE A 10 -15.31 -3.31 19.67
N HIS A 11 -14.60 -4.29 20.26
CA HIS A 11 -14.77 -5.69 19.89
C HIS A 11 -16.18 -6.18 20.24
N ALA A 12 -16.65 -5.96 21.47
CA ALA A 12 -18.02 -6.32 21.84
C ALA A 12 -19.06 -5.60 20.98
N TRP A 13 -18.83 -4.33 20.64
CA TRP A 13 -19.69 -3.59 19.71
C TRP A 13 -19.74 -4.25 18.33
N THR A 14 -18.60 -4.62 17.72
CA THR A 14 -18.60 -5.30 16.41
C THR A 14 -19.37 -6.61 16.42
N GLN A 15 -19.24 -7.41 17.48
CA GLN A 15 -19.97 -8.68 17.61
C GLN A 15 -21.47 -8.45 17.78
N HIS A 16 -21.86 -7.43 18.54
CA HIS A 16 -23.25 -7.07 18.73
C HIS A 16 -23.90 -6.60 17.41
N GLN A 17 -23.24 -5.70 16.67
CA GLN A 17 -23.74 -5.25 15.37
C GLN A 17 -23.84 -6.40 14.36
N ALA A 18 -22.88 -7.33 14.35
CA ALA A 18 -22.93 -8.52 13.50
C ALA A 18 -24.11 -9.42 13.86
N GLU A 19 -24.46 -9.55 15.14
CA GLU A 19 -25.61 -10.33 15.56
C GLU A 19 -26.94 -9.68 15.16
N LEU A 20 -27.08 -8.37 15.34
CA LEU A 20 -28.25 -7.62 14.87
C LEU A 20 -28.45 -7.77 13.35
N LEU A 21 -27.37 -7.74 12.58
CA LEU A 21 -27.40 -8.00 11.13
C LEU A 21 -27.87 -9.42 10.80
N ARG A 22 -27.43 -10.45 11.53
CA ARG A 22 -27.87 -11.85 11.32
C ARG A 22 -29.33 -12.06 11.66
N GLN A 23 -29.85 -11.34 12.64
CA GLN A 23 -31.24 -11.41 13.08
C GLN A 23 -32.17 -10.49 12.28
N GLU A 24 -31.62 -9.73 11.33
CA GLU A 24 -32.35 -8.74 10.53
C GLU A 24 -33.00 -7.61 11.38
N GLU A 25 -32.45 -7.34 12.57
CA GLU A 25 -32.92 -6.31 13.50
C GLU A 25 -32.37 -4.93 13.12
N PHE A 26 -32.68 -4.47 11.90
CA PHE A 26 -32.08 -3.26 11.33
C PHE A 26 -32.38 -1.96 12.09
N ALA A 27 -33.44 -1.91 12.88
CA ALA A 27 -33.84 -0.75 13.67
C ALA A 27 -32.87 -0.44 14.83
N GLU A 28 -32.16 -1.46 15.32
CA GLU A 28 -31.24 -1.36 16.46
C GLU A 28 -29.78 -1.15 16.01
N LEU A 29 -29.52 -1.13 14.70
CA LEU A 29 -28.17 -0.94 14.17
C LEU A 29 -27.65 0.47 14.43
N ASP A 30 -26.38 0.51 14.84
CA ASP A 30 -25.61 1.74 14.92
C ASP A 30 -25.09 2.12 13.53
N LEU A 31 -26.02 2.54 12.65
CA LEU A 31 -25.75 2.78 11.24
C LEU A 31 -24.65 3.82 11.01
N HIS A 32 -24.53 4.82 11.89
CA HIS A 32 -23.52 5.87 11.74
C HIS A 32 -22.10 5.29 11.84
N HIS A 33 -21.79 4.61 12.94
CA HIS A 33 -20.47 3.99 13.13
C HIS A 33 -20.26 2.83 12.16
N LEU A 34 -21.30 2.05 11.80
CA LEU A 34 -21.17 0.99 10.79
C LEU A 34 -20.75 1.51 9.42
N ILE A 35 -21.33 2.61 8.96
CA ILE A 35 -20.93 3.25 7.70
C ILE A 35 -19.47 3.69 7.77
N GLU A 36 -19.08 4.35 8.86
CA GLU A 36 -17.69 4.79 9.06
C GLU A 36 -16.70 3.63 9.05
N GLU A 37 -17.02 2.53 9.73
CA GLU A 37 -16.16 1.34 9.75
C GLU A 37 -16.05 0.70 8.36
N ILE A 38 -17.15 0.59 7.60
CA ILE A 38 -17.11 0.06 6.23
C ILE A 38 -16.26 0.95 5.30
N GLU A 39 -16.41 2.27 5.39
CA GLU A 39 -15.60 3.22 4.63
C GLU A 39 -14.11 3.14 5.03
N SER A 40 -13.84 2.98 6.34
CA SER A 40 -12.50 2.82 6.90
C SER A 40 -11.84 1.53 6.39
N LEU A 41 -12.57 0.42 6.31
CA LEU A 41 -12.07 -0.84 5.75
C LEU A 41 -11.60 -0.65 4.29
N GLY A 42 -12.40 -0.01 3.43
CA GLY A 42 -11.99 0.26 2.05
C GLY A 42 -10.76 1.18 1.96
N LYS A 43 -10.71 2.21 2.82
CA LYS A 43 -9.57 3.14 2.89
C LYS A 43 -8.30 2.45 3.38
N SER A 44 -8.39 1.49 4.29
CA SER A 44 -7.22 0.76 4.80
C SER A 44 -6.55 -0.07 3.70
N GLN A 45 -7.33 -0.79 2.88
CA GLN A 45 -6.82 -1.55 1.73
C GLN A 45 -6.15 -0.62 0.69
N GLN A 46 -6.78 0.53 0.40
CA GLN A 46 -6.17 1.53 -0.49
C GLN A 46 -4.84 2.08 0.05
N ASN A 47 -4.77 2.33 1.36
CA ASN A 47 -3.55 2.82 2.00
C ASN A 47 -2.44 1.76 2.00
N GLU A 48 -2.81 0.48 2.15
CA GLU A 48 -1.86 -0.63 2.08
C GLU A 48 -1.22 -0.73 0.70
N VAL A 49 -2.02 -0.67 -0.38
CA VAL A 49 -1.51 -0.60 -1.77
C VAL A 49 -0.51 0.54 -1.94
N LYS A 50 -0.87 1.76 -1.49
CA LYS A 50 0.01 2.94 -1.57
C LYS A 50 1.30 2.76 -0.77
N SER A 51 1.22 2.16 0.41
CA SER A 51 2.37 1.92 1.28
C SER A 51 3.34 0.92 0.64
N ARG A 52 2.81 -0.20 0.13
CA ARG A 52 3.60 -1.24 -0.53
C ARG A 52 4.28 -0.74 -1.79
N LEU A 53 3.54 -0.04 -2.66
CA LEU A 53 4.09 0.60 -3.85
C LEU A 53 5.23 1.57 -3.50
N ARG A 54 5.07 2.39 -2.47
CA ARG A 54 6.12 3.33 -2.03
C ARG A 54 7.39 2.59 -1.65
N VAL A 55 7.28 1.50 -0.87
CA VAL A 55 8.45 0.71 -0.43
C VAL A 55 9.09 -0.03 -1.61
N LEU A 56 8.27 -0.61 -2.49
CA LEU A 56 8.72 -1.33 -3.67
C LEU A 56 9.48 -0.41 -4.64
N ILE A 57 8.86 0.70 -5.04
CA ILE A 57 9.47 1.69 -5.95
C ILE A 57 10.77 2.24 -5.35
N MET A 58 10.79 2.55 -4.05
CA MET A 58 12.00 3.03 -3.37
C MET A 58 13.15 2.01 -3.50
N HIS A 59 12.87 0.72 -3.30
CA HIS A 59 13.89 -0.31 -3.43
C HIS A 59 14.31 -0.56 -4.88
N LEU A 60 13.40 -0.48 -5.85
CA LEU A 60 13.74 -0.57 -7.28
C LEU A 60 14.66 0.57 -7.70
N LEU A 61 14.38 1.81 -7.26
CA LEU A 61 15.25 2.96 -7.52
C LEU A 61 16.65 2.78 -6.90
N LYS A 62 16.71 2.34 -5.64
CA LYS A 62 17.98 2.02 -4.98
C LYS A 62 18.74 0.91 -5.71
N TRP A 63 18.02 -0.11 -6.19
CA TRP A 63 18.58 -1.22 -6.95
C TRP A 63 19.22 -0.76 -8.26
N GLN A 64 18.54 0.16 -8.97
CA GLN A 64 19.02 0.74 -10.21
C GLN A 64 20.27 1.61 -9.98
N ILE A 65 20.21 2.54 -9.02
CA ILE A 65 21.23 3.59 -8.86
C ILE A 65 22.46 3.11 -8.07
N GLN A 66 22.32 2.08 -7.24
CA GLN A 66 23.42 1.60 -6.39
C GLN A 66 23.74 0.11 -6.68
N PRO A 67 24.20 -0.24 -7.89
CA PRO A 67 24.48 -1.63 -8.27
C PRO A 67 25.48 -2.32 -7.32
N LEU A 68 26.47 -1.58 -6.82
CA LEU A 68 27.47 -2.08 -5.87
C LEU A 68 26.93 -2.32 -4.45
N ARG A 69 25.71 -1.84 -4.14
CA ARG A 69 25.04 -2.03 -2.84
C ARG A 69 23.86 -2.99 -2.91
N ARG A 70 23.61 -3.62 -4.07
CA ARG A 70 22.61 -4.67 -4.21
C ARG A 70 22.89 -5.76 -3.19
N SER A 71 21.86 -6.19 -2.48
CA SER A 71 21.98 -7.15 -1.40
C SER A 71 20.83 -8.15 -1.42
N ALA A 72 21.05 -9.32 -0.82
CA ALA A 72 20.00 -10.32 -0.64
C ALA A 72 18.79 -9.75 0.12
N SER A 73 19.02 -8.86 1.09
CA SER A 73 17.95 -8.19 1.84
C SER A 73 17.10 -7.29 0.94
N TRP A 74 17.71 -6.47 0.07
CA TRP A 74 16.93 -5.63 -0.85
C TRP A 74 16.14 -6.45 -1.86
N ARG A 75 16.76 -7.51 -2.40
CA ARG A 75 16.09 -8.46 -3.31
C ARG A 75 14.89 -9.10 -2.62
N TYR A 76 15.07 -9.55 -1.38
CA TYR A 76 14.00 -10.13 -0.58
C TYR A 76 12.86 -9.13 -0.37
N THR A 77 13.16 -7.89 0.04
CA THR A 77 12.14 -6.86 0.22
C THR A 77 11.38 -6.58 -1.08
N ILE A 78 12.06 -6.46 -2.22
CA ILE A 78 11.41 -6.25 -3.52
C ILE A 78 10.44 -7.38 -3.83
N ASN A 79 10.89 -8.64 -3.68
CA ASN A 79 10.06 -9.80 -3.98
C ASN A 79 8.85 -9.91 -3.06
N VAL A 80 9.02 -9.71 -1.74
CA VAL A 80 7.90 -9.70 -0.78
C VAL A 80 6.90 -8.60 -1.11
N GLN A 81 7.37 -7.39 -1.41
CA GLN A 81 6.46 -6.30 -1.75
C GLN A 81 5.72 -6.55 -3.07
N ARG A 82 6.34 -7.23 -4.05
CA ARG A 82 5.65 -7.64 -5.28
C ARG A 82 4.58 -8.69 -5.01
N LEU A 83 4.92 -9.75 -4.29
CA LEU A 83 4.01 -10.86 -3.99
C LEU A 83 2.78 -10.34 -3.23
N ASP A 84 3.00 -9.72 -2.09
CA ASP A 84 1.90 -9.25 -1.23
C ASP A 84 1.05 -8.18 -1.93
N LEU A 85 1.65 -7.36 -2.80
CA LEU A 85 0.91 -6.37 -3.59
C LEU A 85 0.09 -7.04 -4.70
N GLN A 86 0.61 -8.09 -5.34
CA GLN A 86 -0.16 -8.86 -6.33
C GLN A 86 -1.36 -9.53 -5.66
N ASP A 87 -1.16 -10.23 -4.53
CA ASP A 87 -2.23 -10.88 -3.76
C ASP A 87 -3.32 -9.85 -3.39
N LEU A 88 -2.91 -8.70 -2.85
CA LEU A 88 -3.82 -7.63 -2.49
C LEU A 88 -4.63 -7.09 -3.69
N LEU A 89 -4.01 -6.95 -4.86
CA LEU A 89 -4.67 -6.46 -6.06
C LEU A 89 -5.57 -7.51 -6.73
N ASP A 90 -5.26 -8.80 -6.56
CA ASP A 90 -6.08 -9.90 -7.06
C ASP A 90 -7.36 -10.07 -6.23
N GLU A 91 -7.26 -9.88 -4.91
CA GLU A 91 -8.42 -9.83 -4.01
C GLU A 91 -9.27 -8.56 -4.20
N ASN A 92 -8.68 -7.49 -4.75
CA ASN A 92 -9.32 -6.18 -4.89
C ASN A 92 -9.25 -5.62 -6.33
N PRO A 93 -10.03 -6.13 -7.30
CA PRO A 93 -9.98 -5.70 -8.69
C PRO A 93 -10.26 -4.19 -8.90
N SER A 94 -11.07 -3.58 -8.04
CA SER A 94 -11.34 -2.13 -8.07
C SER A 94 -10.11 -1.29 -7.71
N LEU A 95 -9.21 -1.81 -6.86
CA LEU A 95 -7.92 -1.19 -6.57
C LEU A 95 -6.93 -1.42 -7.72
N ARG A 96 -6.94 -2.61 -8.33
CA ARG A 96 -6.13 -2.92 -9.52
C ARG A 96 -6.42 -1.97 -10.69
N ALA A 97 -7.68 -1.64 -10.92
CA ALA A 97 -8.08 -0.66 -11.95
C ALA A 97 -7.49 0.75 -11.71
N ARG A 98 -7.09 1.07 -10.47
CA ARG A 98 -6.52 2.37 -10.05
C ARG A 98 -5.01 2.32 -9.82
N LEU A 99 -4.34 1.25 -10.23
CA LEU A 99 -2.92 1.05 -9.95
C LEU A 99 -2.05 2.22 -10.43
N ALA A 100 -2.32 2.76 -11.62
CA ALA A 100 -1.59 3.91 -12.16
C ALA A 100 -1.66 5.15 -11.23
N GLU A 101 -2.85 5.47 -10.71
CA GLU A 101 -3.05 6.56 -9.74
C GLU A 101 -2.21 6.34 -8.47
N PHE A 102 -2.16 5.10 -7.98
CA PHE A 102 -1.40 4.78 -6.78
C PHE A 102 0.10 4.82 -7.00
N VAL A 103 0.57 4.43 -8.18
CA VAL A 103 1.96 4.53 -8.60
C VAL A 103 2.39 6.00 -8.67
N GLU A 104 1.60 6.87 -9.31
CA GLU A 104 1.83 8.32 -9.35
C GLU A 104 1.88 8.93 -7.94
N TYR A 105 0.97 8.49 -7.06
CA TYR A 105 0.99 8.91 -5.66
C TYR A 105 2.25 8.43 -4.92
N ALA A 106 2.67 7.18 -5.14
CA ALA A 106 3.75 6.55 -4.41
C ALA A 106 5.13 7.07 -4.83
N TYR A 107 5.35 7.34 -6.11
CA TYR A 107 6.65 7.69 -6.67
C TYR A 107 7.38 8.86 -5.99
N PRO A 108 6.80 10.07 -5.86
CA PRO A 108 7.50 11.18 -5.18
C PRO A 108 7.79 10.87 -3.71
N ARG A 109 7.00 9.99 -3.07
CA ARG A 109 7.22 9.56 -1.69
C ARG A 109 8.38 8.57 -1.61
N ALA A 110 8.45 7.65 -2.56
CA ALA A 110 9.53 6.68 -2.70
C ALA A 110 10.88 7.37 -2.92
N ILE A 111 10.93 8.43 -3.74
CA ILE A 111 12.14 9.25 -3.94
C ILE A 111 12.60 9.88 -2.62
N ARG A 112 11.69 10.50 -1.85
CA ARG A 112 12.03 11.09 -0.55
C ARG A 112 12.58 10.05 0.43
N ASP A 113 12.01 8.85 0.44
CA ASP A 113 12.46 7.78 1.32
C ASP A 113 13.81 7.19 0.83
N ALA A 114 14.02 7.10 -0.49
CA ALA A 114 15.29 6.70 -1.07
C ALA A 114 16.41 7.68 -0.73
N VAL A 115 16.20 8.99 -0.92
CA VAL A 115 17.13 10.06 -0.54
C VAL A 115 17.57 9.92 0.93
N LYS A 116 16.61 9.68 1.83
CA LYS A 116 16.92 9.47 3.27
C LYS A 116 17.76 8.23 3.52
N GLN A 117 17.50 7.13 2.82
CA GLN A 117 18.22 5.86 3.03
C GLN A 117 19.60 5.82 2.36
N THR A 118 19.76 6.50 1.22
CA THR A 118 21.01 6.46 0.44
C THR A 118 21.94 7.61 0.75
N GLY A 119 21.41 8.74 1.22
CA GLY A 119 22.14 10.00 1.36
C GLY A 119 22.40 10.73 0.03
N LEU A 120 21.86 10.23 -1.09
CA LEU A 120 22.00 10.87 -2.41
C LEU A 120 21.03 12.04 -2.56
N ALA A 121 21.39 13.03 -3.37
CA ALA A 121 20.48 14.11 -3.75
C ALA A 121 19.29 13.57 -4.55
N ALA A 122 18.13 14.23 -4.47
CA ALA A 122 16.94 13.85 -5.25
C ALA A 122 17.20 13.85 -6.77
N THR A 123 18.13 14.67 -7.25
CA THR A 123 18.55 14.75 -8.66
C THR A 123 19.35 13.55 -9.13
N ALA A 124 19.82 12.69 -8.23
CA ALA A 124 20.43 11.41 -8.59
C ALA A 124 19.38 10.35 -9.00
N PHE A 125 18.10 10.66 -8.80
CA PHE A 125 16.99 9.82 -9.19
C PHE A 125 16.26 10.43 -10.39
N PRO A 126 15.61 9.62 -11.25
CA PRO A 126 14.85 10.14 -12.38
C PRO A 126 13.78 11.16 -11.95
N ALA A 127 13.51 12.14 -12.81
CA ALA A 127 12.49 13.17 -12.54
C ALA A 127 11.06 12.64 -12.68
N SER A 128 10.88 11.63 -13.53
CA SER A 128 9.65 10.89 -13.75
C SER A 128 9.90 9.40 -13.55
N LEU A 129 8.86 8.66 -13.17
CA LEU A 129 8.96 7.22 -12.97
C LEU A 129 9.44 6.54 -14.27
N PRO A 130 10.59 5.83 -14.24
CA PRO A 130 11.16 5.19 -15.43
C PRO A 130 10.53 3.82 -15.76
N TYR A 131 9.60 3.33 -14.94
CA TYR A 131 9.01 2.00 -15.05
C TYR A 131 7.51 2.10 -15.27
N THR A 132 6.93 1.17 -16.02
CA THR A 132 5.47 1.00 -16.07
C THR A 132 4.96 0.30 -14.80
N ALA A 133 3.64 0.36 -14.56
CA ALA A 133 3.03 -0.34 -13.44
C ALA A 133 3.23 -1.87 -13.55
N GLU A 134 3.23 -2.41 -14.77
CA GLU A 134 3.47 -3.82 -15.06
C GLU A 134 4.92 -4.19 -14.71
N GLN A 135 5.90 -3.37 -15.11
CA GLN A 135 7.30 -3.61 -14.75
C GLN A 135 7.56 -3.56 -13.24
N ILE A 136 6.88 -2.68 -12.51
CA ILE A 136 6.98 -2.62 -11.05
C ILE A 136 6.55 -3.95 -10.43
N LEU A 137 5.47 -4.56 -10.93
CA LEU A 137 4.93 -5.81 -10.42
C LEU A 137 5.62 -7.06 -10.96
N ASP A 138 6.28 -6.99 -12.12
CA ASP A 138 6.94 -8.13 -12.76
C ASP A 138 8.10 -8.67 -11.91
N GLU A 139 8.02 -9.94 -11.50
CA GLU A 139 9.04 -10.64 -10.72
C GLU A 139 10.41 -10.72 -11.41
N ASN A 140 10.41 -10.67 -12.74
CA ASN A 140 11.62 -10.79 -13.57
C ASN A 140 12.20 -9.41 -13.93
N PHE A 141 11.50 -8.32 -13.62
CA PHE A 141 11.99 -6.98 -13.88
C PHE A 141 12.98 -6.56 -12.78
N TRP A 142 14.22 -6.27 -13.18
CA TRP A 142 15.26 -5.73 -12.32
C TRP A 142 15.92 -4.55 -13.06
N PRO A 143 15.72 -3.30 -12.61
CA PRO A 143 16.19 -2.15 -13.37
C PRO A 143 17.72 -2.07 -13.31
N GLU A 144 18.34 -1.93 -14.49
CA GLU A 144 19.77 -1.71 -14.61
C GLU A 144 20.10 -0.21 -14.63
N PRO A 145 21.31 0.19 -14.18
CA PRO A 145 21.74 1.58 -14.24
C PRO A 145 21.60 2.10 -15.68
N GLU A 146 21.21 3.36 -15.83
CA GLU A 146 21.28 3.99 -17.16
C GLU A 146 22.75 4.04 -17.58
N GLU A 147 23.06 3.54 -18.78
CA GLU A 147 24.37 3.68 -19.40
C GLU A 147 24.46 5.10 -19.99
N ASP A 148 25.52 5.84 -19.63
CA ASP A 148 25.85 7.16 -20.19
C ASP A 148 26.21 7.09 -21.69
#